data_AF-A0A3D4Z6T9-F1
#
_entry.id   AF-A0A3D4Z6T9-F1
#
_cell.length_a   1.000
_cell.length_b   1.000
_cell.length_c   1.000
_cell.angle_alpha   90.00
_cell.angle_beta   90.00
_cell.angle_gamma   90.00
#
_symmetry.space_group_name_H-M   'P 1'
#
loop_
_entity.id
_entity.type
_entity.pdbx_description
1 polymer ?
#
loop_
_entity_poly.entity_id
_entity_poly.type
_entity_poly.pdbx_seq_one_letter_code
_entity_poly.pdbx_strand_id
1 'polypeptide(L)'
;GRRVEQVLPFVQKRAAWIAKQMDYFQQFHPLPEKKRFVSGETHLFLGRQYRLKLIFSKKESVKLIGKYLHVYSDQQKSEST
;
A
#
# COMPACT_ATOMS: atom_id res chain seq x y z
N GLY A 1 -24.05 19.21 -0.44
CA GLY A 1 -23.89 18.04 -1.33
C GLY A 1 -25.19 17.78 -2.06
N ARG A 2 -25.17 17.10 -3.22
CA ARG A 2 -26.40 16.67 -3.92
C ARG A 2 -27.12 15.58 -3.11
N ARG A 3 -28.46 15.59 -3.12
CA ARG A 3 -29.27 14.56 -2.46
C ARG A 3 -29.24 13.25 -3.25
N VAL A 4 -29.31 12.11 -2.56
CA VAL A 4 -29.28 10.77 -3.15
C VAL A 4 -30.38 10.60 -4.20
N GLU A 5 -31.57 11.14 -3.93
CA GLU A 5 -32.73 11.17 -4.84
C GLU A 5 -32.38 11.71 -6.23
N GLN A 6 -31.50 12.70 -6.30
CA GLN A 6 -31.09 13.34 -7.55
C GLN A 6 -30.02 12.52 -8.30
N VAL A 7 -29.39 11.54 -7.65
CA VAL A 7 -28.32 10.72 -8.22
C VAL A 7 -28.86 9.40 -8.79
N LEU A 8 -29.93 8.85 -8.20
CA LEU A 8 -30.53 7.58 -8.59
C LEU A 8 -30.86 7.45 -10.09
N PRO A 9 -31.46 8.46 -10.78
CA PRO A 9 -31.78 8.34 -12.20
C PRO A 9 -30.54 8.19 -13.09
N PHE A 10 -29.41 8.79 -12.68
CA PHE A 10 -28.15 8.70 -13.41
C PHE A 10 -27.48 7.35 -13.24
N VAL A 11 -27.58 6.77 -12.03
CA VAL A 11 -27.09 5.43 -11.72
C VAL A 11 -27.90 4.39 -12.49
N GLN A 12 -29.24 4.49 -12.51
CA GLN A 12 -30.11 3.58 -13.25
C GLN A 12 -29.78 3.55 -14.75
N LYS A 13 -29.60 4.73 -15.37
CA LYS A 13 -29.20 4.82 -16.79
C LYS A 13 -27.86 4.14 -17.10
N ARG A 14 -26.99 3.97 -16.09
CA ARG A 14 -25.66 3.37 -16.25
C ARG A 14 -25.55 1.98 -15.60
N ALA A 15 -26.65 1.39 -15.12
CA ALA A 15 -26.61 0.17 -14.31
C ALA A 15 -25.84 -0.98 -14.99
N ALA A 16 -26.09 -1.23 -16.29
CA ALA A 16 -25.38 -2.27 -17.04
C ALA A 16 -23.87 -1.98 -17.18
N TRP A 17 -23.50 -0.72 -17.40
CA TRP A 17 -22.10 -0.31 -17.45
C TRP A 17 -21.42 -0.45 -16.08
N ILE A 18 -22.11 -0.04 -15.00
CA ILE A 18 -21.63 -0.19 -13.62
C ILE A 18 -21.39 -1.67 -13.30
N ALA A 19 -22.34 -2.56 -13.62
CA ALA A 19 -22.20 -4.00 -13.41
C ALA A 19 -20.96 -4.56 -14.15
N LYS A 20 -20.79 -4.21 -15.44
CA LYS A 20 -19.60 -4.60 -16.21
C LYS A 20 -18.30 -4.08 -15.60
N GLN A 21 -18.30 -2.84 -15.08
CA GLN A 21 -17.13 -2.30 -14.38
C GLN A 21 -16.86 -3.05 -13.09
N MET A 22 -17.89 -3.39 -12.30
CA MET A 22 -17.73 -4.17 -11.09
C MET A 22 -17.11 -5.53 -11.38
N ASP A 23 -17.60 -6.25 -12.39
CA ASP A 23 -17.03 -7.55 -12.79
C ASP A 23 -15.58 -7.41 -13.26
N TYR A 24 -15.30 -6.36 -14.06
CA TYR A 24 -13.94 -6.07 -14.49
C TYR A 24 -13.02 -5.79 -13.29
N PHE A 25 -13.45 -5.02 -12.30
CA PHE A 25 -12.60 -4.72 -11.14
C PHE A 25 -12.47 -5.90 -10.17
N GLN A 26 -13.48 -6.76 -10.08
CA GLN A 26 -13.43 -7.97 -9.26
C GLN A 26 -12.29 -8.91 -9.67
N GLN A 27 -11.92 -8.94 -10.96
CA GLN A 27 -10.81 -9.77 -11.43
C GLN A 27 -9.45 -9.39 -10.82
N PHE A 28 -9.31 -8.18 -10.28
CA PHE A 28 -8.08 -7.71 -9.63
C PHE A 28 -8.04 -8.02 -8.12
N HIS A 29 -9.00 -8.80 -7.61
CA HIS A 29 -8.93 -9.33 -6.25
C HIS A 29 -8.14 -10.65 -6.21
N PRO A 30 -7.40 -10.91 -5.11
CA PRO A 30 -7.28 -10.08 -3.91
C PRO A 30 -6.47 -8.81 -4.18
N LEU A 31 -6.91 -7.69 -3.58
CA LEU A 31 -6.14 -6.46 -3.60
C LEU A 31 -4.74 -6.76 -3.05
N PRO A 32 -3.68 -6.14 -3.59
CA PRO A 32 -2.33 -6.30 -3.07
C PRO A 32 -2.35 -6.10 -1.55
N GLU A 33 -1.75 -7.04 -0.82
CA GLU A 33 -1.60 -6.90 0.61
C GLU A 33 -0.91 -5.56 0.93
N LYS A 34 -1.19 -5.01 2.11
CA LYS A 34 -0.45 -3.84 2.59
C LYS A 34 1.04 -4.15 2.48
N LYS A 35 1.78 -3.27 1.79
CA LYS A 35 3.23 -3.41 1.63
C LYS A 35 3.85 -3.62 3.01
N ARG A 36 4.41 -4.82 3.21
CA ARG A 36 5.21 -5.16 4.38
C ARG A 36 6.65 -4.75 4.07
N PHE A 37 7.34 -4.20 5.06
CA PHE A 37 8.74 -3.82 4.94
C PHE A 37 9.54 -4.83 5.74
N VAL A 38 10.11 -5.82 5.08
CA VAL A 38 10.85 -6.89 5.73
C VAL A 38 12.33 -6.54 5.79
N SER A 39 12.99 -6.88 6.90
CA SER A 39 14.44 -6.71 7.02
C SER A 39 15.15 -7.52 5.93
N GLY A 40 16.04 -6.88 5.17
CA GLY A 40 16.75 -7.49 4.04
C GLY A 40 16.14 -7.20 2.66
N GLU A 41 14.89 -6.72 2.59
CA GLU A 41 14.28 -6.31 1.32
C GLU A 41 15.00 -5.14 0.69
N THR A 42 14.98 -5.08 -0.64
CA THR A 42 15.55 -3.97 -1.40
C THR A 42 14.50 -2.88 -1.62
N HIS A 43 14.81 -1.66 -1.19
CA HIS A 43 14.00 -0.47 -1.34
C HIS A 43 14.70 0.56 -2.25
N LEU A 44 13.97 1.09 -3.24
CA LEU A 44 14.48 2.14 -4.12
C LEU A 44 14.36 3.49 -3.42
N PHE A 45 15.49 4.14 -3.15
CA PHE A 45 15.56 5.47 -2.55
C PHE A 45 16.50 6.36 -3.37
N LEU A 46 16.00 7.50 -3.84
CA LEU A 46 16.75 8.46 -4.68
C LEU A 46 17.45 7.81 -5.88
N GLY A 47 16.76 6.90 -6.57
CA GLY A 47 17.28 6.23 -7.78
C GLY A 47 18.31 5.13 -7.51
N ARG A 48 18.55 4.76 -6.25
CA ARG A 48 19.45 3.65 -5.88
C ARG A 48 18.72 2.63 -4.99
N GLN A 49 19.07 1.36 -5.19
CA GLN A 49 18.53 0.25 -4.42
C GLN A 49 19.32 0.05 -3.13
N TYR A 50 18.65 0.11 -1.98
CA TYR A 50 19.24 -0.11 -0.66
C TYR A 50 18.51 -1.23 0.08
N ARG A 51 19.21 -1.99 0.92
CA ARG A 51 18.56 -3.03 1.73
C ARG A 51 17.99 -2.44 3.01
N LEU A 52 16.78 -2.80 3.38
CA LEU A 52 16.17 -2.39 4.64
C LEU A 52 16.84 -3.13 5.80
N LYS A 53 17.11 -2.40 6.88
CA LYS A 53 17.50 -2.98 8.17
C LYS A 53 16.61 -2.39 9.24
N LEU A 54 15.67 -3.18 9.74
CA LEU A 54 14.76 -2.76 10.80
C LEU A 54 15.46 -2.87 12.15
N ILE A 55 15.35 -1.83 12.97
CA ILE A 55 15.95 -1.74 14.30
C ILE A 55 14.86 -1.28 15.27
N PHE A 56 14.65 -2.04 16.34
CA PHE A 56 13.70 -1.65 17.38
C PHE A 56 14.20 -0.41 18.13
N SER A 57 13.38 0.63 18.20
CA SER A 57 13.72 1.89 18.87
C SER A 57 12.46 2.67 19.24
N LYS A 58 12.43 3.24 20.44
CA LYS A 58 11.34 4.15 20.86
C LYS A 58 11.27 5.43 20.04
N LYS A 59 12.37 5.82 19.41
CA LYS A 59 12.45 7.00 18.55
C LYS A 59 12.45 6.55 17.10
N GLU A 60 11.43 6.99 16.37
CA GLU A 60 11.31 6.74 14.94
C GLU A 60 12.33 7.57 14.16
N SER A 61 13.12 6.91 13.31
CA SER A 61 14.01 7.59 12.37
C SER A 61 14.46 6.68 11.24
N VAL A 62 14.85 7.27 10.12
CA VAL A 62 15.41 6.54 8.97
C VAL A 62 16.79 7.12 8.65
N LYS A 63 17.78 6.26 8.49
CA LYS A 63 19.16 6.65 8.19
C LYS A 63 19.75 5.77 7.10
N LEU A 64 20.44 6.38 6.15
CA LEU A 64 21.22 5.64 5.16
C LEU A 64 22.63 5.42 5.70
N ILE A 65 23.02 4.16 5.91
CA ILE A 65 24.35 3.77 6.41
C ILE A 65 24.93 2.71 5.48
N GLY A 66 25.89 3.11 4.65
CA GLY A 66 26.47 2.26 3.61
C GLY A 66 25.40 1.79 2.62
N LYS A 67 25.24 0.47 2.48
CA LYS A 67 24.26 -0.16 1.59
C LYS A 67 22.88 -0.40 2.22
N TYR A 68 22.68 0.02 3.48
CA TYR A 68 21.47 -0.26 4.24
C TYR A 68 20.70 1.01 4.56
N LEU A 69 19.39 0.96 4.36
CA LEU A 69 18.44 1.92 4.91
C LEU A 69 18.01 1.41 6.29
N HIS A 70 18.59 2.00 7.33
CA HIS A 70 18.27 1.67 8.71
C HIS A 70 16.96 2.36 9.09
N VAL A 71 15.97 1.56 9.47
CA VAL A 71 14.66 2.05 9.91
C VAL A 71 14.53 1.73 11.39
N TYR A 72 14.53 2.78 12.21
CA TYR A 72 14.32 2.71 13.64
C TYR A 72 12.84 2.96 13.90
N SER A 73 12.13 2.00 14.50
CA SER A 73 10.72 2.15 14.88
C SER A 73 10.40 1.23 16.06
N ASP A 74 9.32 1.54 16.79
CA ASP A 74 8.79 0.69 17.85
C ASP A 74 7.84 -0.39 17.31
N GLN A 75 7.51 -0.33 16.02
CA GLN A 75 6.69 -1.32 15.33
C GLN A 75 7.55 -2.54 15.01
N GLN A 76 7.39 -3.60 15.81
CA GLN A 76 8.05 -4.88 15.56
C GLN A 76 7.18 -5.75 14.63
N LYS A 77 7.83 -6.30 13.59
CA LYS A 77 7.40 -7.33 12.62
C LYS A 77 6.74 -6.88 11.31
N SER A 78 7.53 -7.00 10.24
CA SER A 78 7.29 -8.07 9.27
C SER A 78 8.60 -8.82 9.08
N GLU A 79 8.83 -9.86 9.87
CA GLU A 79 9.79 -10.93 9.54
C GLU A 79 8.95 -12.04 8.94
N SER A 80 9.09 -12.28 7.64
CA SER A 80 8.51 -13.44 6.97
C SER A 80 9.48 -14.61 7.11
N THR A 81 9.03 -15.69 7.75
CA THR A 81 9.44 -17.06 7.37
C THR A 81 8.81 -17.39 6.03
#